data_AF-F6ZND0-F1
#
_entry.id   AF-F6ZND0-F1
#
_cell.length_a   1.000
_cell.length_b   1.000
_cell.length_c   1.000
_cell.angle_alpha   90.00
_cell.angle_beta   90.00
_cell.angle_gamma   90.00
#
_symmetry.space_group_name_H-M   'P 1'
#
loop_
_entity.id
_entity.type
_entity.pdbx_description
1 polymer ?
#
loop_
_entity_poly.entity_id
_entity_poly.type
_entity_poly.pdbx_seq_one_letter_code
_entity_poly.pdbx_strand_id
1 'polypeptide(L)'
;MPDSSVVSSPAQLLFLIRQHSRLRFSAHQTAFCTYLCLEDAGTLAPAAREMSSLSEYALRMSRLSARLFGEVARPTDAKSMKVVELFSEQPLAKRKETYDWYPDHNTYFALMGTLRFLGLYRDEHQDFKDEQMRLKKLRGKGKPRKGEGKRAAKKK
;
A
#
# COMPACT_ATOMS: atom_id res chain seq x y z
N MET A 1 0.68 33.47 15.91
CA MET A 1 0.15 33.84 14.59
C MET A 1 1.23 34.61 13.85
N PRO A 2 1.76 34.03 12.77
CA PRO A 2 1.64 34.72 11.49
C PRO A 2 0.92 33.87 10.43
N ASP A 3 0.15 34.57 9.60
CA ASP A 3 -0.47 34.09 8.38
C ASP A 3 0.59 33.78 7.31
N SER A 4 0.31 32.83 6.40
CA SER A 4 0.54 32.99 4.96
C SER A 4 0.24 31.70 4.18
N SER A 5 -0.86 31.73 3.47
CA SER A 5 -1.05 31.02 2.22
C SER A 5 0.07 31.36 1.22
N VAL A 6 0.84 30.38 0.76
CA VAL A 6 1.44 30.41 -0.59
C VAL A 6 1.48 29.00 -1.17
N VAL A 7 0.67 28.82 -2.21
CA VAL A 7 0.74 27.72 -3.17
C VAL A 7 2.15 27.64 -3.75
N SER A 8 2.82 26.50 -3.70
CA SER A 8 3.85 26.21 -4.69
C SER A 8 3.93 24.73 -5.05
N SER A 9 3.93 24.53 -6.36
CA SER A 9 3.70 23.29 -7.10
C SER A 9 4.78 22.23 -6.87
N PRO A 10 4.43 20.92 -6.83
CA PRO A 10 5.40 19.82 -6.74
C PRO A 10 6.38 19.76 -7.92
N ALA A 11 6.15 20.53 -8.99
CA ALA A 11 7.08 20.67 -10.11
C ALA A 11 8.36 21.46 -9.77
N GLN A 12 8.39 22.26 -8.69
CA GLN A 12 9.56 23.06 -8.34
C GLN A 12 10.61 22.29 -7.51
N LEU A 13 10.21 21.22 -6.81
CA LEU A 13 11.14 20.43 -5.99
C LEU A 13 12.07 19.53 -6.83
N LEU A 14 11.64 19.14 -8.03
CA LEU A 14 12.44 18.32 -8.96
C LEU A 14 13.49 19.13 -9.75
N PHE A 15 13.40 20.46 -9.76
CA PHE A 15 14.40 21.31 -10.43
C PHE A 15 15.63 21.56 -9.56
N LEU A 16 15.48 21.57 -8.22
CA LEU A 16 16.60 21.80 -7.30
C LEU A 16 17.49 20.57 -7.07
N ILE A 17 16.97 19.35 -7.26
CA ILE A 17 17.76 18.11 -7.06
C ILE A 17 18.67 17.81 -8.27
N ARG A 18 18.42 18.46 -9.43
CA ARG A 18 19.17 18.21 -10.68
C ARG A 18 20.40 19.11 -10.89
N GLN A 19 20.65 20.09 -10.02
CA GLN A 19 21.75 21.06 -10.20
C GLN A 19 23.01 20.79 -9.36
N HIS A 20 23.03 19.78 -8.47
CA HIS A 20 24.17 19.57 -7.56
C HIS A 20 25.18 18.47 -7.96
N SER A 21 25.08 17.90 -9.15
CA SER A 21 26.01 16.84 -9.59
C SER A 21 26.61 17.16 -10.96
N ARG A 22 27.46 18.18 -11.02
CA ARG A 22 28.46 18.38 -12.08
C ARG A 22 29.44 19.46 -11.65
N LEU A 23 30.64 19.06 -11.25
CA LEU A 23 31.96 19.69 -11.44
C LEU A 23 32.98 18.81 -10.67
N ARG A 24 33.57 17.81 -11.33
CA ARG A 24 34.97 17.79 -11.85
C ARG A 24 36.06 17.75 -10.77
N PHE A 25 36.73 16.61 -10.64
CA PHE A 25 38.17 16.47 -10.37
C PHE A 25 38.59 15.09 -10.90
N SER A 26 38.94 14.98 -12.19
CA SER A 26 40.29 15.11 -12.76
C SER A 26 41.29 14.13 -12.17
N ALA A 27 41.65 13.18 -13.04
CA ALA A 27 42.74 12.22 -12.95
C ALA A 27 44.03 12.80 -12.36
N HIS A 28 44.65 12.05 -11.45
CA HIS A 28 46.08 11.72 -11.41
C HIS A 28 46.34 10.85 -10.17
N GLN A 29 46.29 9.53 -10.33
CA GLN A 29 47.30 8.60 -9.78
C GLN A 29 46.95 7.17 -10.19
N THR A 30 47.47 6.83 -11.36
CA THR A 30 47.91 5.48 -11.69
C THR A 30 48.94 4.99 -10.67
N ALA A 31 48.91 3.68 -10.45
CA ALA A 31 49.93 2.86 -9.80
C ALA A 31 49.94 2.85 -8.27
N PHE A 32 49.05 2.05 -7.68
CA PHE A 32 49.43 1.15 -6.59
C PHE A 32 48.64 -0.16 -6.70
N CYS A 33 49.38 -1.24 -6.94
CA CYS A 33 49.07 -2.66 -6.71
C CYS A 33 47.63 -3.11 -7.03
N THR A 34 47.35 -3.58 -8.25
CA THR A 34 47.48 -5.01 -8.60
C THR A 34 48.24 -5.83 -7.55
N TYR A 35 47.55 -6.42 -6.57
CA TYR A 35 47.78 -7.77 -5.99
C TYR A 35 46.72 -8.01 -4.91
N LEU A 36 46.18 -9.24 -4.88
CA LEU A 36 44.98 -9.74 -4.16
C LEU A 36 43.70 -9.61 -5.00
N CYS A 37 43.56 -10.44 -6.03
CA CYS A 37 42.89 -11.75 -5.98
C CYS A 37 41.38 -11.56 -5.70
N LEU A 38 40.53 -11.43 -6.71
CA LEU A 38 40.05 -12.51 -7.59
C LEU A 38 39.29 -13.56 -6.78
N GLU A 39 38.00 -13.30 -6.51
CA GLU A 39 36.90 -14.28 -6.40
C GLU A 39 35.62 -13.52 -6.05
N ASP A 40 34.65 -13.53 -6.95
CA ASP A 40 33.20 -13.50 -6.66
C ASP A 40 32.47 -13.64 -8.00
N ALA A 41 32.66 -14.81 -8.61
CA ALA A 41 31.80 -15.31 -9.67
C ALA A 41 30.97 -16.44 -9.07
N GLY A 42 29.64 -16.37 -9.19
CA GLY A 42 28.82 -17.56 -9.05
C GLY A 42 27.46 -17.34 -8.41
N THR A 43 26.47 -17.08 -9.25
CA THR A 43 25.10 -17.53 -9.12
C THR A 43 25.01 -18.89 -8.42
N LEU A 44 24.63 -18.93 -7.14
CA LEU A 44 24.36 -20.18 -6.42
C LEU A 44 22.99 -20.72 -6.84
N ALA A 45 23.01 -21.51 -7.91
CA ALA A 45 22.02 -22.56 -8.12
C ALA A 45 22.05 -23.53 -6.92
N PRO A 46 20.90 -24.04 -6.45
CA PRO A 46 20.89 -24.98 -5.33
C PRO A 46 21.56 -26.29 -5.77
N ALA A 47 22.51 -26.72 -4.95
CA ALA A 47 23.24 -27.97 -5.06
C ALA A 47 22.29 -29.17 -5.15
N ALA A 48 22.04 -29.63 -6.37
CA ALA A 48 21.38 -30.89 -6.65
C ALA A 48 22.42 -31.94 -7.05
N ARG A 49 23.25 -32.38 -6.08
CA ARG A 49 23.92 -33.70 -6.04
C ARG A 49 25.05 -33.72 -4.99
N GLU A 50 24.69 -34.01 -3.74
CA GLU A 50 25.55 -34.74 -2.80
C GLU A 50 24.69 -35.24 -1.62
N MET A 51 23.77 -36.17 -1.91
CA MET A 51 22.96 -36.84 -0.89
C MET A 51 23.51 -38.23 -0.56
N SER A 52 24.77 -38.28 -0.13
CA SER A 52 25.36 -39.46 0.52
C SER A 52 26.34 -38.98 1.59
N SER A 53 26.06 -39.03 2.88
CA SER A 53 24.89 -39.45 3.63
C SER A 53 25.07 -38.88 5.03
N LEU A 54 24.20 -37.97 5.48
CA LEU A 54 24.15 -37.62 6.90
C LEU A 54 24.02 -38.91 7.71
N SER A 55 24.81 -39.03 8.79
CA SER A 55 24.73 -40.17 9.70
C SER A 55 23.26 -40.39 10.11
N GLU A 56 22.84 -41.65 10.20
CA GLU A 56 21.49 -42.01 10.63
C GLU A 56 21.15 -41.37 11.99
N TYR A 57 22.13 -41.22 12.87
CA TYR A 57 22.00 -40.47 14.12
C TYR A 57 21.69 -38.99 13.88
N ALA A 58 22.38 -38.33 12.96
CA ALA A 58 22.14 -36.92 12.61
C ALA A 58 20.71 -36.71 12.05
N LEU A 59 20.20 -37.64 11.24
CA LEU A 59 18.81 -37.61 10.77
C LEU A 59 17.79 -37.83 11.90
N ARG A 60 18.13 -38.67 12.90
CA ARG A 60 17.31 -38.85 14.09
C ARG A 60 17.31 -37.58 14.96
N MET A 61 18.45 -36.90 15.07
CA MET A 61 18.57 -35.64 15.79
C MET A 61 17.84 -34.48 15.12
N SER A 62 17.94 -34.34 13.79
CA SER A 62 17.21 -33.28 13.06
C SER A 62 15.70 -33.47 13.11
N ARG A 63 15.21 -34.71 13.07
CA ARG A 63 13.78 -35.01 13.26
C ARG A 63 13.32 -34.76 14.69
N LEU A 64 14.15 -35.08 15.68
CA LEU A 64 13.85 -34.83 17.08
C LEU A 64 13.76 -33.33 17.36
N SER A 65 14.72 -32.53 16.90
CA SER A 65 14.70 -31.07 17.06
C SER A 65 13.47 -30.46 16.39
N ALA A 66 13.14 -30.87 15.16
CA ALA A 66 11.96 -30.38 14.45
C ALA A 66 10.66 -30.67 15.21
N ARG A 67 10.54 -31.85 15.85
CA ARG A 67 9.37 -32.18 16.69
C ARG A 67 9.31 -31.35 17.97
N LEU A 68 10.46 -31.12 18.61
CA LEU A 68 10.53 -30.33 19.84
C LEU A 68 10.15 -28.87 19.59
N PHE A 69 10.57 -28.30 18.46
CA PHE A 69 10.29 -26.91 18.09
C PHE A 69 8.99 -26.72 17.27
N GLY A 70 8.27 -27.81 16.97
CA GLY A 70 7.01 -27.73 16.21
C GLY A 70 7.18 -27.43 14.72
N GLU A 71 8.37 -27.64 14.19
CA GLU A 71 8.69 -27.50 12.77
C GLU A 71 8.30 -28.77 11.98
N VAL A 72 8.52 -28.74 10.66
CA VAL A 72 8.14 -29.83 9.75
C VAL A 72 9.07 -31.03 9.93
N ALA A 73 8.65 -32.02 10.72
CA ALA A 73 9.46 -33.21 11.02
C ALA A 73 9.55 -34.25 9.88
N ARG A 74 8.65 -34.21 8.90
CA ARG A 74 8.68 -35.10 7.74
C ARG A 74 9.48 -34.43 6.62
N PRO A 75 10.33 -35.15 5.88
CA PRO A 75 10.96 -34.59 4.70
C PRO A 75 9.84 -34.26 3.70
N THR A 76 9.72 -32.99 3.34
CA THR A 76 8.63 -32.49 2.49
C THR A 76 9.23 -31.78 1.28
N ASP A 77 8.55 -31.86 0.13
CA ASP A 77 8.99 -31.19 -1.10
C ASP A 77 8.91 -29.66 -0.94
N ALA A 78 9.77 -28.93 -1.66
CA ALA A 78 9.83 -27.47 -1.64
C ALA A 78 8.47 -26.83 -2.00
N LYS A 79 7.70 -27.45 -2.91
CA LYS A 79 6.35 -26.98 -3.25
C LYS A 79 5.36 -27.09 -2.09
N SER A 80 5.54 -28.09 -1.23
CA SER A 80 4.66 -28.35 -0.07
C SER A 80 4.99 -27.43 1.10
N MET A 81 6.24 -26.96 1.21
CA MET A 81 6.66 -25.98 2.21
C MET A 81 5.94 -24.63 2.07
N LYS A 82 5.51 -24.26 0.85
CA LYS A 82 4.68 -23.06 0.61
C LYS A 82 3.39 -23.05 1.46
N VAL A 83 2.80 -24.20 1.73
CA VAL A 83 1.59 -24.28 2.56
C VAL A 83 1.89 -23.87 3.99
N VAL A 84 3.05 -24.28 4.52
CA VAL A 84 3.51 -23.91 5.86
C VAL A 84 3.71 -22.40 5.93
N GLU A 85 4.36 -21.80 4.93
CA GLU A 85 4.56 -20.34 4.81
C GLU A 85 3.25 -19.56 4.74
N LEU A 86 2.29 -20.03 3.93
CA LEU A 86 0.97 -19.41 3.78
C LEU A 86 0.18 -19.36 5.09
N PHE A 87 0.35 -20.34 5.97
CA PHE A 87 -0.34 -20.39 7.26
C PHE A 87 0.49 -19.81 8.40
N SER A 88 1.82 -19.71 8.27
CA SER A 88 2.66 -18.99 9.22
C SER A 88 2.45 -17.48 9.12
N GLU A 89 2.23 -16.96 7.91
CA GLU A 89 1.99 -15.53 7.70
C GLU A 89 0.51 -15.15 7.77
N GLN A 90 0.25 -13.90 8.16
CA GLN A 90 -1.09 -13.34 8.04
C GLN A 90 -1.43 -13.11 6.55
N PRO A 91 -2.53 -13.69 6.05
CA PRO A 91 -2.92 -13.51 4.66
C PRO A 91 -3.23 -12.04 4.37
N LEU A 92 -2.88 -11.60 3.15
CA LEU A 92 -2.99 -10.19 2.72
C LEU A 92 -4.36 -9.57 3.05
N ALA A 93 -5.45 -10.27 2.73
CA ALA A 93 -6.81 -9.78 2.96
C ALA A 93 -7.16 -9.47 4.42
N LYS A 94 -6.49 -10.13 5.38
CA LYS A 94 -6.71 -9.90 6.82
C LYS A 94 -5.78 -8.84 7.40
N ARG A 95 -4.82 -8.34 6.63
CA ARG A 95 -3.93 -7.26 7.09
C ARG A 95 -4.75 -6.00 7.23
N LYS A 96 -4.55 -5.27 8.34
CA LYS A 96 -5.29 -4.04 8.64
C LYS A 96 -5.19 -3.02 7.51
N GLU A 97 -4.00 -2.91 6.94
CA GLU A 97 -3.71 -2.07 5.76
C GLU A 97 -4.63 -2.35 4.57
N THR A 98 -5.13 -3.58 4.43
CA THR A 98 -5.99 -3.97 3.32
C THR A 98 -7.46 -3.66 3.59
N TYR A 99 -8.00 -4.07 4.74
CA TYR A 99 -9.44 -3.89 5.01
C TYR A 99 -9.80 -2.51 5.58
N ASP A 100 -8.91 -1.88 6.35
CA ASP A 100 -9.09 -0.52 6.90
C ASP A 100 -8.56 0.57 5.95
N TRP A 101 -8.44 0.26 4.65
CA TRP A 101 -7.88 1.19 3.67
C TRP A 101 -8.68 2.50 3.58
N TYR A 102 -10.01 2.42 3.62
CA TYR A 102 -10.88 3.58 3.62
C TYR A 102 -11.39 3.85 5.04
N PRO A 103 -11.29 5.10 5.54
CA PRO A 103 -12.00 5.49 6.75
C PRO A 103 -13.51 5.30 6.56
N ASP A 104 -14.23 5.02 7.65
CA ASP A 104 -15.68 4.89 7.60
C ASP A 104 -16.36 6.25 7.33
N HIS A 105 -16.54 6.56 6.05
CA HIS A 105 -17.09 7.83 5.60
C HIS A 105 -18.54 8.05 6.06
N ASN A 106 -19.30 6.98 6.29
CA ASN A 106 -20.69 7.07 6.72
C ASN A 106 -20.78 7.63 8.13
N THR A 107 -19.86 7.21 9.02
CA THR A 107 -19.81 7.72 10.40
C THR A 107 -19.54 9.22 10.41
N TYR A 108 -18.52 9.69 9.69
CA TYR A 108 -18.19 11.12 9.62
C TYR A 108 -19.32 11.94 9.00
N PHE A 109 -19.89 11.47 7.89
CA PHE A 109 -20.98 12.17 7.22
C PHE A 109 -22.22 12.28 8.11
N ALA A 110 -22.62 11.19 8.76
CA ALA A 110 -23.76 11.17 9.66
C ALA A 110 -23.50 12.06 10.90
N LEU A 111 -22.33 11.92 11.51
CA LEU A 111 -21.93 12.71 12.68
C LEU A 111 -21.99 14.20 12.37
N MET A 112 -21.32 14.66 11.32
CA MET A 112 -21.30 16.09 10.96
C MET A 112 -22.69 16.59 10.55
N GLY A 113 -23.50 15.75 9.88
CA GLY A 113 -24.89 16.05 9.58
C GLY A 113 -25.75 16.23 10.84
N THR A 114 -25.60 15.35 11.83
CA THR A 114 -26.33 15.49 13.12
C THR A 114 -25.91 16.75 13.86
N LEU A 115 -24.61 17.06 13.91
CA LEU A 115 -24.11 18.30 14.53
C LEU A 115 -24.63 19.55 13.82
N ARG A 116 -24.78 19.51 12.49
CA ARG A 116 -25.40 20.59 11.71
C ARG A 116 -26.85 20.81 12.11
N PHE A 117 -27.64 19.75 12.25
CA PHE A 117 -29.04 19.89 12.67
C PHE A 117 -29.21 20.38 14.10
N LEU A 118 -28.25 20.05 14.99
CA LEU A 118 -28.20 20.57 16.35
C LEU A 118 -27.66 22.02 16.44
N GLY A 119 -27.17 22.59 15.33
CA GLY A 119 -26.58 23.93 15.30
C GLY A 119 -25.17 24.02 15.90
N LEU A 120 -24.53 22.88 16.21
CA LEU A 120 -23.18 22.81 16.77
C LEU A 120 -22.09 22.89 15.70
N TYR A 121 -22.42 22.54 14.46
CA TYR A 121 -21.50 22.56 13.33
C TYR A 121 -22.10 23.34 12.15
N ARG A 122 -21.30 24.19 11.52
CA ARG A 122 -21.71 24.94 10.32
C ARG A 122 -21.01 24.36 9.08
N ASP A 123 -21.80 23.79 8.19
CA ASP A 123 -21.34 23.23 6.92
C ASP A 123 -21.67 24.18 5.75
N GLU A 124 -20.69 24.98 5.35
CA GLU A 124 -20.81 25.97 4.27
C GLU A 124 -21.07 25.31 2.91
N HIS A 125 -20.54 24.10 2.69
CA HIS A 125 -20.71 23.38 1.44
C HIS A 125 -22.15 22.91 1.27
N GLN A 126 -22.75 22.43 2.36
CA GLN A 126 -24.14 22.01 2.34
C GLN A 126 -25.08 23.23 2.24
N ASP A 127 -24.77 24.34 2.91
CA ASP A 127 -25.53 25.60 2.77
C ASP A 127 -25.57 26.09 1.32
N PHE A 128 -24.43 26.07 0.64
CA PHE A 128 -24.34 26.47 -0.76
C PHE A 128 -25.16 25.54 -1.67
N LYS A 129 -25.10 24.22 -1.45
CA LYS A 129 -25.91 23.25 -2.20
C LYS A 129 -27.40 23.47 -2.00
N ASP A 130 -27.83 23.71 -0.77
CA ASP A 130 -29.23 23.90 -0.41
C ASP A 130 -29.78 25.18 -1.06
N GLU A 131 -29.03 26.28 -1.03
CA GLU A 131 -29.43 27.53 -1.67
C GLU A 131 -29.49 27.40 -3.20
N GLN A 132 -28.50 26.74 -3.81
CA GLN A 132 -28.52 26.47 -5.24
C GLN A 132 -29.70 25.57 -5.63
N MET A 133 -30.08 24.63 -4.77
CA MET A 133 -31.26 23.79 -5.00
C MET A 133 -32.55 24.60 -4.90
N ARG A 134 -32.65 25.54 -3.95
CA ARG A 134 -33.78 26.48 -3.82
C ARG A 134 -33.97 27.30 -5.09
N LEU A 135 -32.90 27.92 -5.60
CA LEU A 135 -32.94 28.72 -6.83
C LEU A 135 -33.29 27.87 -8.07
N LYS A 136 -32.77 26.64 -8.17
CA LYS A 136 -33.12 25.73 -9.27
C LYS A 136 -34.59 25.33 -9.25
N LYS A 137 -35.18 25.11 -8.07
CA LYS A 137 -36.61 24.84 -7.91
C LYS A 137 -37.45 26.03 -8.37
N LEU A 138 -37.10 27.25 -7.97
CA LEU A 138 -37.76 28.48 -8.41
C LEU A 138 -37.70 28.67 -9.94
N ARG A 139 -36.59 28.27 -10.57
CA ARG A 139 -36.43 28.27 -12.03
C ARG A 139 -37.19 27.15 -12.74
N GLY A 140 -37.96 26.32 -12.03
CA GLY A 140 -38.66 25.15 -12.58
C GLY A 140 -37.75 23.99 -12.96
N LYS A 141 -36.45 24.04 -12.61
CA LYS A 141 -35.44 22.99 -12.88
C LYS A 141 -35.21 22.11 -11.64
N GLY A 142 -36.26 21.92 -10.84
CA GLY A 142 -36.24 21.03 -9.69
C GLY A 142 -36.10 19.57 -10.10
N LYS A 143 -35.63 18.73 -9.18
CA LYS A 143 -35.59 17.28 -9.40
C LYS A 143 -37.05 16.77 -9.49
N PRO A 144 -37.46 16.12 -10.60
CA PRO A 144 -38.81 15.60 -10.72
C PRO A 144 -39.06 14.51 -9.69
N ARG A 145 -40.33 14.28 -9.34
CA ARG A 145 -40.70 13.19 -8.43
C ARG A 145 -40.29 11.86 -9.07
N LYS A 146 -39.81 10.92 -8.23
CA LYS A 146 -39.42 9.59 -8.69
C LYS A 146 -40.61 8.94 -9.40
N GLY A 147 -40.44 8.58 -10.67
CA GLY A 147 -41.50 8.02 -11.52
C GLY A 147 -42.11 9.00 -12.54
N GLU A 148 -42.01 10.32 -12.32
CA GLU A 148 -42.54 11.36 -13.22
C GLU A 148 -41.45 11.90 -14.16
N GLY A 149 -40.41 11.10 -14.41
CA GLY A 149 -39.32 11.48 -15.30
C GLY A 149 -39.80 11.64 -16.75
N LYS A 150 -38.95 12.25 -17.59
CA LYS A 150 -39.24 12.49 -19.02
C LYS A 150 -39.73 11.26 -19.78
N ARG A 151 -39.31 10.05 -19.37
CA ARG A 151 -39.75 8.78 -19.97
C ARG A 151 -41.21 8.45 -19.64
N ALA A 152 -41.69 8.76 -18.45
CA ALA A 152 -43.08 8.52 -18.06
C ALA A 152 -44.05 9.50 -18.73
N ALA A 153 -43.64 10.75 -18.91
CA ALA A 153 -44.41 11.75 -19.63
C ALA A 153 -44.64 11.41 -21.11
N LYS A 154 -43.73 10.64 -21.74
CA LYS A 154 -43.85 10.20 -23.14
C LYS A 154 -44.70 8.94 -23.34
N LYS A 155 -45.05 8.23 -22.26
CA LYS A 155 -45.81 6.96 -22.33
C LYS A 155 -47.33 7.17 -22.18
N LYS A 156 -47.74 8.36 -21.73
CA LYS A 156 -49.13 8.84 -21.83
C LYS A 156 -49.36 9.40 -23.22
#